data_AF-A0A4Y7PW32-F1
#
_entry.id   AF-A0A4Y7PW32-F1
#
_cell.length_a   1.000
_cell.length_b   1.000
_cell.length_c   1.000
_cell.angle_alpha   90.00
_cell.angle_beta   90.00
_cell.angle_gamma   90.00
#
_symmetry.space_group_name_H-M   'P 1'
#
loop_
_entity.id
_entity.type
_entity.pdbx_description
1 polymer ?
#
loop_
_entity_poly.entity_id
_entity_poly.type
_entity_poly.pdbx_seq_one_letter_code
_entity_poly.pdbx_strand_id
1 'polypeptide(L)'
;MYSFGCVCLEVFSRKPPYAELDDSGVKKAKLKHEPPKRPKSLHMDECLWDLTCKFFRFSPATRPTAAAASREIEHIIKWYNNLHTHPH
;
A
#
# COMPACT_ATOMS: atom_id res chain seq x y z
N MET A 1 8.58 1.42 -7.04
CA MET A 1 7.92 1.56 -5.71
C MET A 1 6.51 2.07 -5.82
N TYR A 2 6.26 3.23 -6.44
CA TYR A 2 4.88 3.70 -6.69
C TYR A 2 4.01 2.61 -7.34
N SER A 3 4.46 2.03 -8.45
CA SER A 3 3.73 0.94 -9.13
C SER A 3 3.58 -0.32 -8.28
N PHE A 4 4.52 -0.59 -7.38
CA PHE A 4 4.40 -1.71 -6.43
C PHE A 4 3.28 -1.43 -5.41
N GLY A 5 3.14 -0.19 -4.93
CA GLY A 5 1.97 0.23 -4.15
C GLY A 5 0.66 0.03 -4.91
N CYS A 6 0.61 0.30 -6.21
CA CYS A 6 -0.57 -0.01 -7.03
C CYS A 6 -0.89 -1.50 -7.00
N VAL A 7 0.11 -2.37 -7.18
CA VAL A 7 -0.06 -3.83 -7.09
C VAL A 7 -0.58 -4.24 -5.72
N CYS A 8 -0.05 -3.69 -4.62
CA CYS A 8 -0.59 -3.93 -3.28
C CYS A 8 -2.08 -3.58 -3.20
N LEU A 9 -2.48 -2.41 -3.73
CA LEU A 9 -3.90 -2.04 -3.76
C LEU A 9 -4.74 -3.00 -4.62
N GLU A 10 -4.23 -3.41 -5.78
CA GLU A 10 -4.94 -4.34 -6.68
C GLU A 10 -5.14 -5.71 -6.05
N VAL A 11 -4.14 -6.23 -5.34
CA VAL A 11 -4.23 -7.51 -4.63
C VAL A 11 -5.35 -7.50 -3.58
N PHE A 12 -5.44 -6.44 -2.78
CA PHE A 12 -6.41 -6.34 -1.67
C PHE A 12 -7.76 -5.74 -2.08
N SER A 13 -7.85 -4.99 -3.18
CA SER A 13 -9.12 -4.43 -3.63
C SER A 13 -9.76 -5.20 -4.78
N ARG A 14 -8.97 -6.00 -5.51
CA ARG A 14 -9.33 -6.58 -6.81
C ARG A 14 -9.75 -5.54 -7.85
N LYS A 15 -9.29 -4.30 -7.67
CA LYS A 15 -9.59 -3.14 -8.52
C LYS A 15 -8.31 -2.34 -8.77
N PRO A 16 -8.21 -1.62 -9.89
CA PRO A 16 -7.08 -0.72 -10.11
C PRO A 16 -7.06 0.41 -9.06
N PRO A 17 -5.90 1.06 -8.83
CA PRO A 17 -5.83 2.27 -8.01
C PRO A 17 -6.75 3.36 -8.59
N TYR A 18 -7.43 4.10 -7.72
CA TYR A 18 -8.40 5.14 -8.09
C TYR A 18 -9.64 4.63 -8.85
N ALA A 19 -10.04 3.37 -8.68
CA ALA A 19 -11.23 2.80 -9.33
C ALA A 19 -12.55 3.55 -9.04
N GLU A 20 -12.58 4.43 -8.04
CA GLU A 20 -13.71 5.30 -7.73
C GLU A 20 -13.74 6.62 -8.52
N LEU A 21 -12.69 6.92 -9.30
CA LEU A 21 -12.53 8.15 -10.07
C LEU A 21 -12.54 7.85 -11.58
N ASP A 22 -13.00 8.82 -12.36
CA ASP A 22 -12.78 8.85 -13.81
C ASP A 22 -11.39 9.44 -14.16
N ASP A 23 -11.00 9.42 -15.43
CA ASP A 23 -9.69 9.92 -15.87
C ASP A 23 -9.43 11.38 -15.48
N SER A 24 -10.47 12.22 -15.50
CA SER A 24 -10.39 13.61 -15.07
C SER A 24 -10.13 13.73 -13.56
N GLY A 25 -10.85 12.94 -12.77
CA GLY A 25 -10.65 12.81 -11.33
C GLY A 25 -9.26 12.31 -10.97
N VAL A 26 -8.75 11.30 -11.69
CA VAL A 26 -7.38 10.79 -11.51
C VAL A 26 -6.36 11.90 -11.79
N LYS A 27 -6.49 12.63 -12.92
CA LYS A 27 -5.59 13.76 -13.23
C LYS A 27 -5.60 14.81 -12.12
N LYS A 28 -6.79 15.19 -11.62
CA LYS A 28 -6.94 16.14 -10.52
C LYS A 28 -6.28 15.64 -9.24
N ALA A 29 -6.47 14.37 -8.88
CA ALA A 29 -5.83 13.76 -7.71
C ALA A 29 -4.30 13.77 -7.84
N LYS A 30 -3.76 13.46 -9.03
CA LYS A 30 -2.31 13.55 -9.30
C LYS A 30 -1.74 14.95 -9.15
N LEU A 31 -2.43 15.95 -9.68
CA LEU A 31 -2.04 17.35 -9.56
C LEU A 31 -2.02 17.82 -8.10
N LYS A 32 -2.93 17.31 -7.28
CA LYS A 32 -2.99 17.58 -5.84
C LYS A 32 -2.09 16.69 -4.98
N HIS A 33 -1.37 15.76 -5.61
CA HIS A 33 -0.56 14.74 -4.93
C HIS A 33 -1.35 13.88 -3.94
N GLU A 34 -2.63 13.66 -4.23
CA GLU A 34 -3.51 12.79 -3.46
C GLU A 34 -3.23 11.31 -3.81
N PRO A 35 -2.82 10.49 -2.83
CA PRO A 35 -2.61 9.06 -3.06
C PRO A 35 -3.95 8.33 -3.23
N PRO A 36 -3.95 7.10 -3.79
CA PRO A 36 -5.16 6.28 -3.81
C PRO A 36 -5.66 6.00 -2.38
N LYS A 37 -6.96 5.81 -2.22
CA LYS A 37 -7.58 5.52 -0.93
C LYS A 37 -7.35 4.06 -0.50
N ARG A 38 -7.42 3.83 0.82
CA ARG A 38 -7.40 2.49 1.39
C ARG A 38 -8.55 1.65 0.83
N PRO A 39 -8.30 0.41 0.39
CA PRO A 39 -9.36 -0.51 0.01
C PRO A 39 -10.33 -0.74 1.17
N LYS A 40 -11.64 -0.67 0.89
CA LYS A 40 -12.69 -1.03 1.86
C LYS A 40 -13.16 -2.47 1.73
N SER A 41 -12.81 -3.14 0.63
CA SER A 41 -13.38 -4.42 0.23
C SER A 41 -12.77 -5.63 0.92
N LEU A 42 -11.47 -5.61 1.20
CA LEU A 42 -10.78 -6.63 1.98
C LEU A 42 -9.98 -5.96 3.09
N HIS A 43 -9.89 -6.64 4.22
CA HIS A 43 -9.07 -6.21 5.33
C HIS A 43 -7.59 -6.25 4.91
N MET A 44 -6.99 -5.07 4.83
CA MET A 44 -5.54 -4.91 4.76
C MET A 44 -5.07 -4.54 6.17
N ASP A 45 -4.12 -5.28 6.71
CA ASP A 45 -3.52 -5.01 8.02
C ASP A 45 -2.93 -3.58 8.11
N GLU A 46 -2.97 -2.97 9.30
CA GLU A 46 -2.49 -1.59 9.50
C GLU A 46 -1.01 -1.43 9.15
N CYS A 47 -0.14 -2.37 9.53
CA CYS A 47 1.29 -2.27 9.24
C CYS A 47 1.54 -2.35 7.73
N LEU A 48 0.77 -3.20 7.03
CA LEU A 48 0.87 -3.32 5.58
C LEU A 48 0.31 -2.08 4.87
N TRP A 49 -0.77 -1.49 5.39
CA TRP A 49 -1.33 -0.25 4.88
C TRP A 49 -0.35 0.92 5.05
N ASP A 50 0.29 1.04 6.21
CA ASP A 50 1.30 2.07 6.47
C ASP A 50 2.50 1.95 5.53
N LEU A 51 2.97 0.72 5.26
CA LEU A 51 4.02 0.49 4.26
C LEU A 51 3.55 0.89 2.85
N THR A 52 2.32 0.54 2.49
CA THR A 52 1.71 0.88 1.20
C THR A 52 1.63 2.41 1.02
N CYS A 53 1.23 3.15 2.05
CA CYS A 53 1.23 4.62 2.05
C CYS A 53 2.63 5.21 1.75
N LYS A 54 3.70 4.61 2.29
CA LYS A 54 5.07 5.06 2.02
C LYS A 54 5.45 4.94 0.54
N PHE A 55 4.89 3.98 -0.19
CA PHE A 55 5.14 3.83 -1.64
C PHE A 55 4.53 4.97 -2.47
N PHE A 56 3.49 5.64 -1.95
CA PHE A 56 2.79 6.74 -2.60
C PHE A 56 3.26 8.14 -2.21
N ARG A 57 4.33 8.25 -1.40
CA ARG A 57 4.92 9.56 -1.05
C ARG A 57 5.22 10.37 -2.32
N PHE A 58 4.89 11.66 -2.27
CA PHE A 58 5.04 12.56 -3.41
C PHE A 58 6.48 12.57 -3.93
N SER A 59 7.45 12.87 -3.05
CA SER A 59 8.87 12.83 -3.40
C SER A 59 9.34 11.40 -3.63
N PRO A 60 9.88 11.05 -4.83
CA PRO A 60 10.39 9.71 -5.09
C PRO A 60 11.53 9.29 -4.16
N ALA A 61 12.37 10.24 -3.72
CA ALA A 61 13.50 9.99 -2.84
C ALA A 61 13.09 9.57 -1.42
N THR A 62 11.86 9.87 -1.00
CA THR A 62 11.37 9.49 0.33
C THR A 62 10.59 8.16 0.32
N ARG A 63 10.44 7.54 -0.86
CA ARG A 63 9.86 6.20 -0.99
C ARG A 63 10.93 5.16 -0.57
N PRO A 64 10.56 4.12 0.17
CA PRO A 64 11.49 3.04 0.50
C PRO A 64 12.00 2.37 -0.77
N THR A 65 13.26 1.93 -0.80
CA THR A 65 13.78 1.10 -1.90
C THR A 65 13.11 -0.28 -1.91
N ALA A 66 13.28 -1.04 -2.99
CA ALA A 66 12.77 -2.41 -3.04
C ALA A 66 13.36 -3.29 -1.93
N ALA A 67 14.67 -3.16 -1.67
CA ALA A 67 15.35 -3.87 -0.58
C ALA A 67 14.81 -3.47 0.81
N ALA A 68 14.57 -2.17 1.03
CA ALA A 68 13.95 -1.72 2.28
C ALA A 68 12.52 -2.26 2.42
N ALA A 69 11.71 -2.20 1.37
CA ALA A 69 10.35 -2.72 1.36
C ALA A 69 10.30 -4.23 1.65
N SER A 70 11.20 -5.03 1.06
CA SER A 70 11.29 -6.48 1.35
C SER A 70 11.53 -6.75 2.83
N ARG A 71 12.51 -6.07 3.43
CA ARG A 71 12.83 -6.22 4.86
C ARG A 71 11.66 -5.87 5.76
N GLU A 72 10.93 -4.80 5.46
CA GLU A 72 9.74 -4.41 6.22
C GLU A 72 8.63 -5.46 6.09
N ILE A 73 8.39 -5.98 4.88
CA ILE A 73 7.40 -7.04 4.65
C ILE A 73 7.77 -8.31 5.43
N GLU A 74 9.05 -8.70 5.42
CA GLU A 74 9.55 -9.83 6.19
C GLU A 74 9.33 -9.65 7.70
N HIS A 75 9.53 -8.44 8.22
CA HIS A 75 9.25 -8.13 9.62
C HIS A 75 7.76 -8.24 9.95
N ILE A 76 6.88 -7.72 9.09
CA ILE A 76 5.43 -7.82 9.24
C ILE A 76 5.00 -9.30 9.25
N ILE A 77 5.52 -10.11 8.32
CA ILE A 77 5.22 -11.55 8.25
C ILE A 77 5.68 -12.28 9.53
N LYS A 78 6.91 -12.02 9.99
CA LYS A 78 7.44 -12.62 11.21
C LYS A 78 6.60 -12.26 12.42
N TRP A 79 6.23 -10.98 12.57
CA TRP A 79 5.38 -10.53 13.66
C TRP A 79 4.00 -11.21 13.63
N TYR A 80 3.37 -11.26 12.45
CA TYR A 80 2.08 -11.93 12.27
C TYR A 80 2.14 -13.41 12.63
N ASN A 81 3.18 -14.13 12.16
CA ASN A 81 3.36 -15.54 12.47
C ASN A 81 3.55 -15.76 13.98
N ASN A 82 4.39 -14.96 14.62
CA ASN A 82 4.66 -15.08 16.06
C ASN A 82 3.41 -14.88 16.93
N LEU A 83 2.47 -14.01 16.50
CA LEU A 83 1.20 -13.82 17.18
C LEU A 83 0.26 -15.03 17.08
N HIS A 84 0.34 -15.79 15.99
CA HIS A 84 -0.58 -16.89 15.70
C HIS A 84 0.03 -18.28 15.98
N THR A 85 1.32 -18.36 16.34
CA THR A 85 2.00 -19.61 16.74
C THR A 85 1.93 -19.93 18.24
N HIS A 86 1.40 -19.03 19.07
CA HIS A 86 1.12 -19.30 20.48
C HIS A 86 -0.37 -19.09 20.77
N PRO A 87 -1.21 -20.13 20.61
CA PRO A 87 -2.58 -20.06 21.08
C PRO A 87 -2.58 -20.00 22.60
N HIS A 88 -3.24 -18.97 23.15
CA HIS A 88 -3.67 -18.95 24.55
C HIS A 88 -4.72 -20.02 24.81
#